data_AF-A0AAU7Z5N2-F1
#
_entry.id   AF-A0AAU7Z5N2-F1
#
_cell.length_a   1.000
_cell.length_b   1.000
_cell.length_c   1.000
_cell.angle_alpha   90.00
_cell.angle_beta   90.00
_cell.angle_gamma   90.00
#
_symmetry.space_group_name_H-M   'P 1'
#
loop_
_entity.id
_entity.type
_entity.pdbx_description
1 polymer ?
#
loop_
_entity_poly.entity_id
_entity_poly.type
_entity_poly.pdbx_seq_one_letter_code
_entity_poly.pdbx_strand_id
1 'polypeptide(L)'
;MPESRLRQLLKFIRVFGIAAGIRLWFSLLLQTNRKPGLIQLHLPNLPAPIHLREQDLPIFWQILVMKENDFESLPQAQRVRDTYKKILSEGNQPVIVDCGGHIGLSSVWFASRYPEAALYCIEPDKNNFALLQQNTATYPNVTCLNGGVWNKSCHLEIQNPLSGSASFRLQETSAPSDSSSSSVLRAYTVLEVLQRAEKNRLFLVKMDIEGGEAQVFQDSAEWLKLTAVLIIELHDWLMPAQGTSRNFFKRLGENNFDVVLRGENLLLFQVPGRDTTTARHLREEVLVSKS
;
A
#
# COMPACT_ATOMS: atom_id res chain seq x y z
N MET A 1 15.29 -8.48 7.51
CA MET A 1 16.30 -7.77 8.34
C MET A 1 17.65 -8.48 8.21
N PRO A 2 18.80 -7.80 8.06
CA PRO A 2 20.11 -8.45 7.98
C PRO A 2 20.44 -9.24 9.25
N GLU A 3 21.05 -10.42 9.14
CA GLU A 3 21.47 -11.19 10.33
C GLU A 3 22.57 -10.48 11.14
N SER A 4 23.42 -9.70 10.47
CA SER A 4 24.53 -8.99 11.11
C SER A 4 24.04 -7.79 11.95
N ARG A 5 24.18 -7.92 13.28
CA ARG A 5 23.92 -6.87 14.27
C ARG A 5 24.63 -5.55 13.97
N LEU A 6 25.90 -5.58 13.54
CA LEU A 6 26.64 -4.38 13.18
C LEU A 6 26.02 -3.69 11.96
N ARG A 7 25.65 -4.45 10.93
CA ARG A 7 24.98 -3.87 9.74
C ARG A 7 23.61 -3.28 10.10
N GLN A 8 22.87 -3.92 11.01
CA GLN A 8 21.62 -3.36 11.53
C GLN A 8 21.85 -2.01 12.19
N LEU A 9 22.79 -1.93 13.14
CA LEU A 9 23.11 -0.70 13.87
C LEU A 9 23.53 0.43 12.91
N LEU A 10 24.46 0.16 11.99
CA LEU A 10 24.92 1.15 11.02
C LEU A 10 23.78 1.68 10.15
N LYS A 11 22.85 0.80 9.75
CA LYS A 11 21.66 1.20 9.00
C LYS A 11 20.72 2.08 9.85
N PHE A 12 20.46 1.71 11.10
CA PHE A 12 19.67 2.53 12.02
C PHE A 12 20.26 3.93 12.22
N ILE A 13 21.58 4.02 12.43
CA ILE A 13 22.29 5.29 12.54
C ILE A 13 22.13 6.12 11.26
N ARG A 14 22.28 5.50 10.09
CA ARG A 14 22.13 6.18 8.80
C ARG A 14 20.71 6.72 8.59
N VAL A 15 19.69 6.00 9.05
CA VAL A 15 18.28 6.32 8.78
C VAL A 15 17.69 7.28 9.81
N PHE A 16 18.00 7.09 11.09
CA PHE A 16 17.40 7.81 12.21
C PHE A 16 18.37 8.81 12.87
N GLY A 17 19.62 8.89 12.42
CA GLY A 17 20.68 9.67 13.04
C GLY A 17 21.39 8.91 14.17
N ILE A 18 22.56 9.40 14.59
CA ILE A 18 23.44 8.69 15.54
C ILE A 18 22.72 8.39 16.85
N ALA A 19 22.22 9.43 17.53
CA ALA A 19 21.62 9.28 18.86
C ALA A 19 20.33 8.44 18.84
N ALA A 20 19.38 8.77 17.96
CA ALA A 20 18.11 8.05 17.89
C ALA A 20 18.26 6.64 17.29
N GLY A 21 19.13 6.48 16.29
CA GLY A 21 19.43 5.17 15.68
C GLY A 21 20.05 4.18 16.67
N ILE A 22 21.03 4.63 17.47
CA ILE A 22 21.61 3.79 18.55
C ILE A 22 20.52 3.41 19.56
N ARG A 23 19.75 4.38 20.07
CA ARG A 23 18.69 4.11 21.06
C ARG A 23 17.63 3.15 20.54
N LEU A 24 17.15 3.35 19.32
CA LEU A 24 16.15 2.49 18.69
C LEU A 24 16.66 1.06 18.51
N TRP A 25 17.90 0.91 18.04
CA TRP A 25 18.49 -0.41 17.82
C TRP A 25 18.68 -1.18 19.14
N PHE A 26 19.18 -0.52 20.19
CA PHE A 26 19.29 -1.14 21.52
C PHE A 26 17.92 -1.45 22.12
N SER A 27 16.94 -0.54 21.98
CA SER A 27 15.56 -0.77 22.45
C SER A 27 14.96 -2.01 21.79
N LEU A 28 15.13 -2.15 20.47
CA LEU A 28 14.67 -3.30 19.72
C LEU A 28 15.34 -4.59 20.22
N LEU A 29 16.68 -4.61 20.32
CA LEU A 29 17.42 -5.79 20.81
C LEU A 29 17.00 -6.22 22.22
N LEU A 30 16.76 -5.27 23.12
CA LEU A 30 16.35 -5.58 24.49
C LEU A 30 14.94 -6.18 24.53
N GLN A 31 14.03 -5.70 23.69
CA GLN A 31 12.66 -6.18 23.64
C GLN A 31 12.55 -7.56 22.97
N THR A 32 13.31 -7.80 21.89
CA THR A 32 13.33 -9.11 21.22
C THR A 32 14.02 -10.21 22.02
N ASN A 33 14.94 -9.86 22.93
CA ASN A 33 15.60 -10.84 23.81
C ASN A 33 14.79 -11.18 25.07
N ARG A 34 13.65 -10.52 25.30
CA ARG A 34 12.73 -10.80 26.43
C ARG A 34 11.65 -11.81 26.00
N LYS A 35 10.79 -12.22 26.94
CA LYS A 35 9.64 -13.10 26.64
C LYS A 35 8.80 -12.54 25.48
N PRO A 36 8.18 -13.40 24.66
CA PRO A 36 7.36 -12.98 23.53
C PRO A 36 6.27 -11.99 23.98
N GLY A 37 6.15 -10.89 23.26
CA GLY A 37 5.26 -9.79 23.58
C GLY A 37 5.26 -8.70 22.52
N LEU A 38 4.44 -7.67 22.76
CA LEU A 38 4.35 -6.51 21.88
C LEU A 38 5.60 -5.62 22.04
N ILE A 39 6.27 -5.34 20.92
CA ILE A 39 7.43 -4.44 20.83
C ILE A 39 6.91 -3.02 20.59
N GLN A 40 7.40 -2.07 21.38
CA GLN A 40 7.06 -0.66 21.26
C GLN A 40 8.30 0.15 20.88
N LEU A 41 8.26 0.82 19.73
CA LEU A 41 9.39 1.62 19.22
C LEU A 41 9.00 3.10 19.09
N HIS A 42 9.83 3.98 19.66
CA HIS A 42 9.67 5.42 19.55
C HIS A 42 10.57 5.97 18.45
N LEU A 43 10.01 6.16 17.26
CA LEU A 43 10.78 6.67 16.12
C LEU A 43 10.90 8.19 16.19
N PRO A 44 12.02 8.76 15.71
CA PRO A 44 12.13 10.20 15.58
C PRO A 44 11.07 10.72 14.59
N ASN A 45 10.50 11.88 14.90
CA ASN A 45 9.51 12.58 14.08
C ASN A 45 8.13 11.92 13.95
N LEU A 46 7.84 10.86 14.72
CA LEU A 46 6.48 10.36 14.89
C LEU A 46 5.88 10.90 16.20
N PRO A 47 4.60 11.31 16.23
CA PRO A 47 3.92 11.82 17.42
C PRO A 47 3.65 10.73 18.47
N ALA A 48 3.67 9.45 18.07
CA ALA A 48 3.37 8.32 18.91
C ALA A 48 4.31 7.14 18.62
N PRO A 49 4.50 6.24 19.60
CA PRO A 49 5.19 4.98 19.38
C PRO A 49 4.42 4.07 18.42
N ILE A 50 5.17 3.28 17.66
CA ILE A 50 4.61 2.16 16.90
C ILE A 50 4.67 0.88 17.74
N HIS A 51 3.68 0.03 17.53
CA HIS A 51 3.49 -1.24 18.20
C HIS A 51 3.54 -2.35 17.16
N LEU A 52 4.36 -3.36 17.40
CA LEU A 52 4.57 -4.45 16.46
C LEU A 52 4.95 -5.73 17.21
N ARG A 53 4.72 -6.88 16.59
CA ARG A 53 5.12 -8.20 17.09
C ARG A 53 6.45 -8.58 16.44
N GLU A 54 7.11 -9.61 16.97
CA GLU A 54 8.38 -10.09 16.40
C GLU A 54 8.25 -10.49 14.91
N GLN A 55 7.14 -11.13 14.53
CA GLN A 55 6.84 -11.48 13.15
C GLN A 55 6.66 -10.26 12.21
N ASP A 56 6.40 -9.07 12.76
CA ASP A 56 6.21 -7.84 11.99
C ASP A 56 7.55 -7.11 11.74
N LEU A 57 8.67 -7.59 12.31
CA LEU A 57 10.00 -6.98 12.17
C LEU A 57 10.51 -6.88 10.72
N PRO A 58 10.28 -7.88 9.83
CA PRO A 58 10.61 -7.74 8.42
C PRO A 58 9.90 -6.56 7.77
N ILE A 59 8.60 -6.39 8.04
CA ILE A 59 7.77 -5.32 7.50
C ILE A 59 8.19 -3.96 8.07
N PHE A 60 8.47 -3.88 9.38
CA PHE A 60 9.09 -2.70 9.99
C PHE A 60 10.40 -2.31 9.29
N TRP A 61 11.25 -3.30 9.03
CA TRP A 61 12.53 -3.09 8.37
C TRP A 61 12.33 -2.57 6.94
N GLN A 62 11.42 -3.16 6.17
CA GLN A 62 11.10 -2.76 4.80
C GLN A 62 10.56 -1.32 4.74
N ILE A 63 9.52 -1.03 5.53
CA ILE A 63 8.80 0.24 5.45
C ILE A 63 9.58 1.39 6.08
N LEU A 64 10.10 1.22 7.30
CA LEU A 64 10.63 2.35 8.10
C LEU A 64 12.16 2.44 8.07
N VAL A 65 12.87 1.35 7.81
CA VAL A 65 14.35 1.32 7.76
C VAL A 65 14.87 1.37 6.33
N MET A 66 14.29 0.57 5.42
CA MET A 66 14.63 0.58 4.00
C MET A 66 13.91 1.68 3.24
N LYS A 67 12.80 2.18 3.79
CA LYS A 67 12.00 3.26 3.21
C LYS A 67 11.59 2.94 1.79
N GLU A 68 10.99 1.78 1.57
CA GLU A 68 10.61 1.33 0.21
C GLU A 68 9.50 2.19 -0.41
N ASN A 69 8.63 2.76 0.43
CA ASN A 69 7.58 3.70 -0.01
C ASN A 69 8.10 5.13 -0.25
N ASP A 70 9.34 5.45 0.16
CA ASP A 70 9.89 6.80 0.07
C ASP A 70 10.51 7.05 -1.30
N PHE A 71 9.88 7.85 -2.14
CA PHE A 71 10.39 8.21 -3.46
C PHE A 71 11.05 9.58 -3.54
N GLU A 72 11.32 10.27 -2.41
CA GLU A 72 11.80 11.66 -2.41
C GLU A 72 13.14 11.87 -3.13
N SER A 73 13.97 10.83 -3.19
CA SER A 73 15.26 10.86 -3.90
C SER A 73 15.14 10.67 -5.41
N LEU A 74 13.95 10.36 -5.94
CA LEU A 74 13.72 10.13 -7.36
C LEU A 74 13.38 11.43 -8.10
N PRO A 75 13.75 11.57 -9.39
CA PRO A 75 13.40 12.76 -10.19
C PRO A 75 11.88 13.05 -10.25
N GLN A 76 11.05 12.01 -10.18
CA GLN A 76 9.58 12.10 -10.21
C GLN A 76 9.00 12.78 -8.96
N ALA A 77 9.74 12.82 -7.84
CA ALA A 77 9.24 13.34 -6.56
C ALA A 77 8.75 14.79 -6.67
N GLN A 78 9.42 15.62 -7.46
CA GLN A 78 9.01 17.02 -7.65
C GLN A 78 7.61 17.10 -8.27
N ARG A 79 7.34 16.32 -9.32
CA ARG A 79 6.03 16.25 -9.95
C ARG A 79 4.95 15.78 -8.99
N VAL A 80 5.24 14.78 -8.15
CA VAL A 80 4.30 14.30 -7.13
C VAL A 80 3.97 15.40 -6.11
N ARG A 81 4.99 16.12 -5.62
CA ARG A 81 4.80 17.26 -4.70
C ARG A 81 3.96 18.36 -5.35
N ASP A 82 4.19 18.67 -6.62
CA ASP A 82 3.44 19.69 -7.35
C ASP A 82 1.98 19.27 -7.56
N THR A 83 1.71 18.00 -7.86
CA THR A 83 0.35 17.46 -7.94
C THR A 83 -0.37 17.56 -6.58
N TYR A 84 0.30 17.18 -5.49
CA TYR A 84 -0.28 17.30 -4.14
C TYR A 84 -0.65 18.76 -3.80
N LYS A 85 0.27 19.70 -4.03
CA LYS A 85 0.02 21.13 -3.81
C LYS A 85 -1.09 21.67 -4.71
N LYS A 86 -1.15 21.22 -5.97
CA LYS A 86 -2.20 21.61 -6.91
C LYS A 86 -3.58 21.19 -6.41
N ILE A 87 -3.75 19.93 -5.99
CA ILE A 87 -5.02 19.42 -5.43
C ILE A 87 -5.49 20.34 -4.29
N LEU A 88 -4.60 20.66 -3.35
CA LEU A 88 -4.91 21.53 -2.21
C LEU A 88 -5.27 22.95 -2.67
N SER A 89 -4.52 23.53 -3.61
CA SER A 89 -4.77 24.89 -4.12
C SER A 89 -6.11 25.02 -4.85
N GLU A 90 -6.63 23.93 -5.41
CA GLU A 90 -7.95 23.86 -6.05
C GLU A 90 -9.09 23.67 -5.05
N GLY A 91 -8.79 23.64 -3.74
CA GLY A 91 -9.77 23.42 -2.68
C GLY A 91 -10.28 21.99 -2.59
N ASN A 92 -9.54 21.03 -3.17
CA ASN A 92 -9.83 19.61 -3.12
C ASN A 92 -9.01 18.92 -2.01
N GLN A 93 -9.50 17.79 -1.52
CA GLN A 93 -8.78 16.95 -0.55
C GLN A 93 -8.01 15.84 -1.27
N PRO A 94 -6.67 15.76 -1.12
CA PRO A 94 -5.90 14.61 -1.59
C PRO A 94 -6.34 13.35 -0.85
N VAL A 95 -6.54 12.25 -1.59
CA VAL A 95 -6.91 10.97 -0.99
C VAL A 95 -5.81 9.94 -1.20
N ILE A 96 -5.42 9.30 -0.11
CA ILE A 96 -4.51 8.16 -0.09
C ILE A 96 -5.33 6.91 0.24
N VAL A 97 -5.17 5.86 -0.55
CA VAL A 97 -5.77 4.54 -0.27
C VAL A 97 -4.64 3.54 -0.04
N ASP A 98 -4.58 2.98 1.17
CA ASP A 98 -3.62 1.95 1.57
C ASP A 98 -4.34 0.59 1.60
N CYS A 99 -4.16 -0.19 0.53
CA CYS A 99 -4.76 -1.50 0.35
C CYS A 99 -3.81 -2.57 0.91
N GLY A 100 -4.28 -3.29 1.93
CA GLY A 100 -3.47 -4.25 2.70
C GLY A 100 -2.56 -3.51 3.69
N GLY A 101 -3.20 -2.88 4.67
CA GLY A 101 -2.54 -2.05 5.67
C GLY A 101 -1.64 -2.79 6.64
N HIS A 102 -1.84 -4.11 6.79
CA HIS A 102 -1.22 -4.94 7.81
C HIS A 102 -1.37 -4.28 9.20
N ILE A 103 -0.28 -4.05 9.93
CA ILE A 103 -0.28 -3.35 11.23
C ILE A 103 -0.17 -1.81 11.09
N GLY A 104 -0.33 -1.24 9.89
CA GLY A 104 -0.45 0.19 9.64
C GLY A 104 0.85 0.99 9.52
N LEU A 105 2.03 0.36 9.36
CA LEU A 105 3.29 1.09 9.30
C LEU A 105 3.40 1.97 8.04
N SER A 106 2.89 1.52 6.91
CA SER A 106 2.78 2.33 5.67
C SER A 106 1.86 3.52 5.89
N SER A 107 0.69 3.30 6.47
CA SER A 107 -0.29 4.35 6.81
C SER A 107 0.29 5.40 7.74
N VAL A 108 1.02 5.01 8.79
CA VAL A 108 1.75 5.92 9.69
C VAL A 108 2.75 6.78 8.91
N TRP A 109 3.50 6.18 8.00
CA TRP A 109 4.46 6.90 7.16
C TRP A 109 3.78 7.90 6.23
N PHE A 110 2.73 7.48 5.52
CA PHE A 110 1.97 8.36 4.60
C PHE A 110 1.26 9.49 5.35
N ALA A 111 0.60 9.20 6.47
CA ALA A 111 -0.11 10.20 7.27
C ALA A 111 0.84 11.28 7.82
N SER A 112 2.06 10.89 8.21
CA SER A 112 3.10 11.83 8.62
C SER A 112 3.63 12.68 7.46
N ARG A 113 3.72 12.10 6.26
CA ARG A 113 4.30 12.75 5.07
C ARG A 113 3.31 13.66 4.34
N TYR A 114 2.02 13.35 4.40
CA TYR A 114 0.91 14.03 3.73
C TYR A 114 -0.23 14.31 4.72
N PRO A 115 -0.02 15.20 5.71
CA PRO A 115 -0.96 15.41 6.81
C PRO A 115 -2.30 16.03 6.40
N GLU A 116 -2.39 16.66 5.22
CA GLU A 116 -3.65 17.24 4.69
C GLU A 116 -4.43 16.24 3.82
N ALA A 117 -3.84 15.08 3.51
CA ALA A 117 -4.54 14.03 2.76
C ALA A 117 -5.48 13.24 3.68
N ALA A 118 -6.67 12.90 3.20
CA ALA A 118 -7.48 11.86 3.80
C ALA A 118 -6.90 10.49 3.42
N LEU A 119 -6.53 9.69 4.42
CA LEU A 119 -5.97 8.36 4.25
C LEU A 119 -6.98 7.30 4.67
N TYR A 120 -7.28 6.39 3.76
CA TYR A 120 -8.11 5.22 4.04
C TYR A 120 -7.26 3.96 3.97
N CYS A 121 -7.17 3.25 5.08
CA CYS A 121 -6.39 2.01 5.18
C CYS A 121 -7.31 0.81 5.34
N ILE A 122 -7.11 -0.20 4.48
CA ILE A 122 -7.98 -1.37 4.38
C ILE A 122 -7.18 -2.60 4.77
N GLU A 123 -7.63 -3.31 5.80
CA GLU A 123 -6.96 -4.51 6.31
C GLU A 123 -7.99 -5.60 6.66
N PRO A 124 -7.88 -6.81 6.07
CA PRO A 124 -8.83 -7.88 6.31
C PRO A 124 -8.62 -8.62 7.64
N ASP A 125 -7.37 -8.85 8.07
CA ASP A 125 -7.09 -9.61 9.28
C ASP A 125 -7.42 -8.81 10.54
N LYS A 126 -8.23 -9.37 11.44
CA LYS A 126 -8.70 -8.65 12.64
C LYS A 126 -7.57 -8.33 13.63
N ASN A 127 -6.53 -9.15 13.72
CA ASN A 127 -5.42 -8.91 14.65
C ASN A 127 -4.50 -7.81 14.11
N ASN A 128 -4.21 -7.85 12.81
CA ASN A 128 -3.50 -6.78 12.11
C ASN A 128 -4.31 -5.48 12.18
N PHE A 129 -5.61 -5.53 11.91
CA PHE A 129 -6.52 -4.39 11.97
C PHE A 129 -6.52 -3.71 13.34
N ALA A 130 -6.53 -4.48 14.43
CA ALA A 130 -6.45 -3.94 15.79
C ALA A 130 -5.12 -3.18 16.02
N LEU A 131 -3.99 -3.72 15.56
CA LEU A 131 -2.69 -3.04 15.63
C LEU A 131 -2.62 -1.83 14.69
N LEU A 132 -3.21 -1.90 13.50
CA LEU A 132 -3.36 -0.78 12.57
C LEU A 132 -4.11 0.37 13.26
N GLN A 133 -5.26 0.10 13.89
CA GLN A 133 -6.01 1.11 14.64
C GLN A 133 -5.17 1.72 15.77
N GLN A 134 -4.45 0.90 16.53
CA GLN A 134 -3.58 1.37 17.60
C GLN A 134 -2.43 2.25 17.09
N ASN A 135 -1.78 1.85 15.99
CA ASN A 135 -0.64 2.58 15.43
C ASN A 135 -1.04 3.87 14.71
N THR A 136 -2.28 3.96 14.24
CA THR A 136 -2.80 5.13 13.52
C THR A 136 -3.67 6.05 14.38
N ALA A 137 -3.94 5.69 15.65
CA ALA A 137 -4.86 6.40 16.55
C ALA A 137 -4.58 7.90 16.72
N THR A 138 -3.31 8.33 16.60
CA THR A 138 -2.94 9.75 16.74
C THR A 138 -3.08 10.56 15.46
N TYR A 139 -3.41 9.93 14.34
CA TYR A 139 -3.50 10.58 13.03
C TYR A 139 -4.98 10.83 12.68
N PRO A 140 -5.49 12.06 12.84
CA PRO A 140 -6.91 12.35 12.62
C PRO A 140 -7.31 12.20 11.15
N ASN A 141 -6.33 12.20 10.24
CA ASN A 141 -6.54 12.04 8.82
C ASN A 141 -6.54 10.58 8.35
N VAL A 142 -6.45 9.59 9.27
CA VAL A 142 -6.48 8.16 8.95
C VAL A 142 -7.80 7.54 9.35
N THR A 143 -8.45 6.87 8.39
CA THR A 143 -9.63 6.03 8.61
C THR A 143 -9.30 4.57 8.30
N CYS A 144 -9.49 3.69 9.28
CA CYS A 144 -9.26 2.25 9.13
C CYS A 144 -10.57 1.53 8.74
N LEU A 145 -10.53 0.70 7.71
CA LEU A 145 -11.64 -0.11 7.21
C LEU A 145 -11.28 -1.60 7.32
N ASN A 146 -12.07 -2.40 8.03
CA ASN A 146 -11.85 -3.84 8.09
C ASN A 146 -12.48 -4.51 6.87
N GLY A 147 -11.66 -5.07 5.98
CA GLY A 147 -12.10 -5.68 4.73
C GLY A 147 -10.96 -5.89 3.75
N GLY A 148 -11.29 -6.42 2.57
CA GLY A 148 -10.37 -6.57 1.45
C GLY A 148 -10.60 -5.54 0.35
N VAL A 149 -9.75 -5.55 -0.67
CA VAL A 149 -9.88 -4.71 -1.87
C VAL A 149 -10.15 -5.58 -3.09
N TRP A 150 -11.09 -5.18 -3.93
CA TRP A 150 -11.57 -5.95 -5.07
C TRP A 150 -12.00 -5.06 -6.25
N ASN A 151 -12.37 -5.65 -7.39
CA ASN A 151 -12.90 -4.88 -8.54
C ASN A 151 -14.34 -4.40 -8.37
N LYS A 152 -15.11 -5.03 -7.47
CA LYS A 152 -16.49 -4.65 -7.15
C LYS A 152 -16.75 -4.79 -5.65
N SER A 153 -17.71 -4.02 -5.14
CA SER A 153 -18.18 -4.18 -3.76
C SER A 153 -18.88 -5.53 -3.61
N CYS A 154 -18.35 -6.39 -2.76
CA CYS A 154 -18.87 -7.74 -2.54
C CYS A 154 -18.51 -8.26 -1.14
N HIS A 155 -18.79 -9.53 -0.89
CA HIS A 155 -18.32 -10.24 0.28
C HIS A 155 -17.24 -11.24 -0.14
N LEU A 156 -16.21 -11.37 0.69
CA LEU A 156 -15.09 -12.27 0.49
C LEU A 156 -15.01 -13.27 1.65
N GLU A 157 -14.51 -14.47 1.36
CA GLU A 157 -14.11 -15.45 2.38
C GLU A 157 -12.62 -15.76 2.26
N ILE A 158 -12.00 -16.07 3.39
CA ILE A 158 -10.59 -16.51 3.44
C ILE A 158 -10.55 -18.01 3.10
N GLN A 159 -9.96 -18.37 1.96
CA GLN A 159 -9.85 -19.77 1.52
C GLN A 159 -8.85 -20.59 2.33
N ASN A 160 -7.84 -19.94 2.91
CA ASN A 160 -6.68 -20.60 3.50
C ASN A 160 -6.40 -20.07 4.92
N PRO A 161 -7.35 -20.22 5.87
CA PRO A 161 -7.30 -19.60 7.19
C PRO A 161 -6.09 -20.02 8.04
N LEU A 162 -5.45 -21.14 7.70
CA LEU A 162 -4.28 -21.69 8.40
C LEU A 162 -2.93 -21.12 7.93
N SER A 163 -2.91 -20.25 6.91
CA SER A 163 -1.67 -19.84 6.21
C SER A 163 -0.91 -18.70 6.90
N GLY A 164 -1.36 -18.26 8.07
CA GLY A 164 -0.94 -17.00 8.68
C GLY A 164 -1.56 -15.79 7.97
N SER A 165 -1.71 -14.68 8.71
CA SER A 165 -2.43 -13.50 8.24
C SER A 165 -1.77 -12.78 7.06
N ALA A 166 -0.45 -12.98 6.87
CA ALA A 166 0.33 -12.39 5.77
C ALA A 166 0.28 -13.22 4.46
N SER A 167 -0.67 -14.14 4.32
CA SER A 167 -0.80 -14.96 3.10
C SER A 167 -2.25 -15.35 2.81
N PHE A 168 -3.22 -14.56 3.27
CA PHE A 168 -4.63 -14.87 3.05
C PHE A 168 -5.00 -14.75 1.57
N ARG A 169 -5.63 -15.81 1.05
CA ARG A 169 -6.25 -15.88 -0.26
C ARG A 169 -7.74 -15.66 -0.10
N LEU A 170 -8.27 -14.69 -0.85
CA LEU A 170 -9.66 -14.29 -0.78
C LEU A 170 -10.43 -14.80 -2.01
N GLN A 171 -11.68 -15.19 -1.80
CA GLN A 171 -12.62 -15.52 -2.88
C GLN A 171 -13.96 -14.84 -2.63
N GLU A 172 -14.66 -14.45 -3.70
CA GLU A 172 -16.03 -13.98 -3.64
C GLU A 172 -16.97 -15.03 -3.04
N THR A 173 -17.82 -14.60 -2.10
CA THR A 173 -18.85 -15.44 -1.48
C THR A 173 -20.18 -14.69 -1.43
N SER A 174 -21.26 -15.42 -1.16
CA SER A 174 -22.58 -14.80 -0.97
C SER A 174 -22.60 -13.99 0.33
N ALA A 175 -23.49 -13.00 0.43
CA ALA A 175 -23.67 -12.27 1.68
C ALA A 175 -23.95 -13.26 2.82
N PRO A 176 -23.40 -13.03 4.03
CA PRO A 176 -23.54 -13.98 5.12
C PRO A 176 -25.04 -14.17 5.43
N SER A 177 -25.52 -15.42 5.37
CA SER A 177 -26.91 -15.76 5.69
C SER A 177 -27.21 -15.59 7.19
N ASP A 178 -26.17 -15.66 8.03
CA ASP A 178 -26.21 -15.43 9.47
C ASP A 178 -25.02 -14.57 9.92
N SER A 179 -25.29 -13.66 10.86
CA SER A 179 -24.32 -12.74 11.48
C SER A 179 -23.20 -13.43 12.30
N SER A 180 -23.24 -14.76 12.44
CA SER A 180 -22.27 -15.57 13.18
C SER A 180 -21.15 -16.16 12.31
N SER A 181 -21.18 -15.98 10.99
CA SER A 181 -20.10 -16.41 10.09
C SER A 181 -18.89 -15.49 10.23
N SER A 182 -17.95 -15.85 11.11
CA SER A 182 -16.75 -15.05 11.39
C SER A 182 -15.75 -14.96 10.22
N SER A 183 -16.04 -15.62 9.09
CA SER A 183 -15.14 -15.76 7.94
C SER A 183 -15.48 -14.86 6.75
N VAL A 184 -16.59 -14.12 6.79
CA VAL A 184 -17.01 -13.25 5.68
C VAL A 184 -16.55 -11.82 5.92
N LEU A 185 -15.79 -11.28 4.97
CA LEU A 185 -15.21 -9.95 4.97
C LEU A 185 -15.87 -9.09 3.88
N ARG A 186 -16.01 -7.78 4.12
CA ARG A 186 -16.43 -6.85 3.08
C ARG A 186 -15.27 -6.61 2.11
N ALA A 187 -15.58 -6.56 0.81
CA ALA A 187 -14.67 -6.07 -0.21
C ALA A 187 -15.03 -4.63 -0.57
N TYR A 188 -14.02 -3.79 -0.68
CA TYR A 188 -14.14 -2.40 -1.12
C TYR A 188 -13.49 -2.23 -2.49
N THR A 189 -14.06 -1.36 -3.33
CA THR A 189 -13.33 -0.87 -4.51
C THR A 189 -12.55 0.40 -4.16
N VAL A 190 -11.47 0.69 -4.89
CA VAL A 190 -10.72 1.94 -4.73
C VAL A 190 -11.64 3.16 -4.94
N LEU A 191 -12.57 3.09 -5.90
CA LEU A 191 -13.52 4.17 -6.19
C LEU A 191 -14.56 4.36 -5.08
N GLU A 192 -15.07 3.27 -4.50
CA GLU A 192 -15.98 3.34 -3.33
C GLU A 192 -15.29 4.02 -2.15
N VAL A 193 -14.02 3.71 -1.91
CA VAL A 193 -13.24 4.31 -0.81
C VAL A 193 -12.97 5.79 -1.09
N LEU A 194 -12.60 6.13 -2.32
CA LEU A 194 -12.41 7.51 -2.75
C LEU A 194 -13.63 8.39 -2.49
N GLN A 195 -14.83 7.86 -2.72
CA GLN A 195 -16.11 8.56 -2.51
C GLN A 195 -16.42 8.90 -1.05
N ARG A 196 -15.68 8.36 -0.07
CA ARG A 196 -15.87 8.67 1.35
C ARG A 196 -15.35 10.05 1.75
N ALA A 197 -14.41 10.62 0.98
CA ALA A 197 -13.91 11.97 1.17
C ALA A 197 -14.69 12.97 0.32
N GLU A 198 -15.00 14.14 0.90
CA GLU A 198 -15.60 15.25 0.15
C GLU A 198 -14.56 15.95 -0.72
N LYS A 199 -14.98 16.45 -1.89
CA LYS A 199 -14.10 17.13 -2.87
C LYS A 199 -12.78 16.37 -3.11
N ASN A 200 -12.90 15.05 -3.25
CA ASN A 200 -11.75 14.16 -3.28
C ASN A 200 -10.97 14.26 -4.59
N ARG A 201 -9.66 14.03 -4.50
CA ARG A 201 -8.79 13.72 -5.63
C ARG A 201 -7.88 12.57 -5.25
N LEU A 202 -8.01 11.44 -5.95
CA LEU A 202 -7.14 10.29 -5.72
C LEU A 202 -5.69 10.69 -5.99
N PHE A 203 -4.87 10.66 -4.95
CA PHE A 203 -3.49 11.13 -5.00
C PHE A 203 -2.52 9.97 -5.05
N LEU A 204 -2.66 9.01 -4.13
CA LEU A 204 -1.77 7.86 -4.01
C LEU A 204 -2.56 6.60 -3.67
N VAL A 205 -2.21 5.50 -4.31
CA VAL A 205 -2.67 4.16 -3.92
C VAL A 205 -1.45 3.33 -3.55
N LYS A 206 -1.42 2.73 -2.36
CA LYS A 206 -0.51 1.61 -2.03
C LYS A 206 -1.30 0.32 -2.12
N MET A 207 -0.75 -0.70 -2.77
CA MET A 207 -1.43 -1.96 -2.99
C MET A 207 -0.50 -3.13 -2.76
N ASP A 208 -0.78 -3.88 -1.72
CA ASP A 208 -0.07 -5.12 -1.40
C ASP A 208 -1.09 -5.95 -0.64
N ILE A 209 -1.71 -6.87 -1.37
CA ILE A 209 -2.95 -7.57 -0.99
C ILE A 209 -2.81 -9.08 -1.18
N GLU A 210 -1.58 -9.58 -1.17
CA GLU A 210 -1.23 -11.01 -1.08
C GLU A 210 -1.96 -11.90 -2.10
N GLY A 211 -2.08 -11.46 -3.36
CA GLY A 211 -2.65 -12.28 -4.44
C GLY A 211 -3.99 -11.83 -5.00
N GLY A 212 -4.65 -10.84 -4.37
CA GLY A 212 -5.89 -10.26 -4.89
C GLY A 212 -5.73 -9.39 -6.14
N GLU A 213 -4.51 -9.20 -6.65
CA GLU A 213 -4.21 -8.25 -7.72
C GLU A 213 -4.88 -8.65 -9.04
N ALA A 214 -4.97 -9.95 -9.33
CA ALA A 214 -5.58 -10.43 -10.57
C ALA A 214 -7.03 -9.93 -10.72
N GLN A 215 -7.77 -9.86 -9.63
CA GLN A 215 -9.16 -9.46 -9.59
C GLN A 215 -9.31 -7.95 -9.52
N VAL A 216 -8.51 -7.25 -8.71
CA VAL A 216 -8.51 -5.78 -8.69
C VAL A 216 -8.27 -5.17 -10.08
N PHE A 217 -7.42 -5.80 -10.89
CA PHE A 217 -7.11 -5.35 -12.26
C PHE A 217 -7.89 -6.07 -13.36
N GLN A 218 -8.84 -6.94 -13.02
CA GLN A 218 -9.63 -7.72 -13.99
C GLN A 218 -10.41 -6.80 -14.94
N ASP A 219 -11.10 -5.82 -14.40
CA ASP A 219 -11.83 -4.80 -15.16
C ASP A 219 -10.92 -3.62 -15.56
N SER A 220 -11.48 -2.58 -16.18
CA SER A 220 -10.72 -1.44 -16.71
C SER A 220 -9.86 -0.71 -15.68
N ALA A 221 -10.12 -0.90 -14.38
CA ALA A 221 -9.40 -0.26 -13.28
C ALA A 221 -9.29 1.26 -13.47
N GLU A 222 -10.41 1.92 -13.78
CA GLU A 222 -10.44 3.34 -14.19
C GLU A 222 -9.79 4.29 -13.17
N TRP A 223 -9.74 3.89 -11.90
CA TRP A 223 -9.04 4.61 -10.84
C TRP A 223 -7.54 4.80 -11.11
N LEU A 224 -6.91 3.94 -11.93
CA LEU A 224 -5.52 4.11 -12.38
C LEU A 224 -5.33 5.43 -13.14
N LYS A 225 -6.33 5.90 -13.89
CA LYS A 225 -6.26 7.18 -14.60
C LYS A 225 -6.33 8.38 -13.65
N LEU A 226 -6.84 8.18 -12.44
CA LEU A 226 -7.08 9.22 -11.46
C LEU A 226 -5.89 9.42 -10.51
N THR A 227 -5.18 8.34 -10.17
CA THR A 227 -4.10 8.38 -9.17
C THR A 227 -2.80 8.95 -9.74
N ALA A 228 -2.16 9.85 -8.99
CA ALA A 228 -0.86 10.40 -9.37
C ALA A 228 0.28 9.40 -9.12
N VAL A 229 0.12 8.54 -8.09
CA VAL A 229 1.11 7.54 -7.70
C VAL A 229 0.41 6.21 -7.39
N LEU A 230 0.98 5.11 -7.88
CA LEU A 230 0.66 3.75 -7.43
C LEU A 230 1.95 3.10 -6.91
N ILE A 231 1.92 2.60 -5.69
CA ILE A 231 2.96 1.74 -5.13
C ILE A 231 2.34 0.35 -5.03
N ILE A 232 2.92 -0.64 -5.69
CA ILE A 232 2.34 -2.00 -5.73
C ILE A 232 3.41 -3.07 -5.54
N GLU A 233 3.12 -4.05 -4.68
CA GLU A 233 3.85 -5.31 -4.59
C GLU A 233 3.07 -6.41 -5.32
N LEU A 234 3.77 -7.25 -6.09
CA LEU A 234 3.16 -8.30 -6.89
C LEU A 234 3.51 -9.68 -6.32
N HIS A 235 2.50 -10.53 -6.19
CA HIS A 235 2.60 -11.81 -5.46
C HIS A 235 2.48 -13.05 -6.35
N ASP A 236 2.98 -13.02 -7.59
CA ASP A 236 2.95 -14.21 -8.49
C ASP A 236 3.63 -15.44 -7.85
N TRP A 237 4.61 -15.23 -6.97
CA TRP A 237 5.31 -16.29 -6.25
C TRP A 237 4.39 -17.08 -5.29
N LEU A 238 3.31 -16.45 -4.79
CA LEU A 238 2.35 -17.08 -3.89
C LEU A 238 1.44 -18.08 -4.63
N MET A 239 1.26 -17.89 -5.94
CA MET A 239 0.42 -18.71 -6.82
C MET A 239 1.15 -19.05 -8.14
N PRO A 240 2.18 -19.92 -8.09
CA PRO A 240 2.97 -20.27 -9.27
C PRO A 240 2.10 -20.78 -10.41
N ALA A 241 2.48 -20.42 -11.64
CA ALA A 241 1.80 -20.76 -12.89
C ALA A 241 0.38 -20.19 -13.08
N GLN A 242 -0.11 -19.33 -12.19
CA GLN A 242 -1.42 -18.66 -12.36
C GLN A 242 -1.31 -17.28 -13.04
N GLY A 243 -0.14 -16.63 -12.97
CA GLY A 243 0.11 -15.33 -13.61
C GLY A 243 -0.76 -14.21 -13.05
N THR A 244 -0.80 -14.07 -11.72
CA THR A 244 -1.73 -13.17 -11.02
C THR A 244 -1.48 -11.69 -11.33
N SER A 245 -0.26 -11.31 -11.70
CA SER A 245 0.04 -9.94 -12.15
C SER A 245 -0.32 -9.66 -13.62
N ARG A 246 -0.78 -10.65 -14.40
CA ARG A 246 -1.04 -10.48 -15.84
C ARG A 246 -2.02 -9.33 -16.12
N ASN A 247 -3.09 -9.24 -15.34
CA ASN A 247 -4.09 -8.18 -15.49
C ASN A 247 -3.49 -6.81 -15.14
N PHE A 248 -2.68 -6.73 -14.08
CA PHE A 248 -1.94 -5.52 -13.75
C PHE A 248 -1.07 -5.04 -14.92
N PHE A 249 -0.22 -5.90 -15.50
CA PHE A 249 0.65 -5.51 -16.63
C PHE A 249 -0.15 -5.08 -17.87
N LYS A 250 -1.30 -5.70 -18.12
CA LYS A 250 -2.21 -5.26 -19.18
C LYS A 250 -2.71 -3.83 -18.92
N ARG A 251 -3.21 -3.54 -17.72
CA ARG A 251 -3.69 -2.19 -17.36
C ARG A 251 -2.57 -1.17 -17.33
N LEU A 252 -1.38 -1.56 -16.89
CA LEU A 252 -0.20 -0.72 -16.94
C LEU A 252 0.10 -0.28 -18.38
N GLY A 253 0.08 -1.19 -19.36
CA GLY A 253 0.31 -0.86 -20.77
C GLY A 253 -0.78 0.03 -21.41
N GLU A 254 -1.97 0.09 -20.82
CA GLU A 254 -3.08 0.95 -21.25
C GLU A 254 -2.98 2.39 -20.68
N ASN A 255 -2.13 2.59 -19.66
CA ASN A 255 -1.97 3.84 -18.93
C ASN A 255 -0.54 4.39 -19.06
N ASN A 256 -0.35 5.67 -18.77
CA ASN A 256 0.94 6.35 -18.95
C ASN A 256 1.63 6.57 -17.60
N PHE A 257 2.50 5.64 -17.21
CA PHE A 257 3.27 5.69 -15.97
C PHE A 257 4.77 5.55 -16.23
N ASP A 258 5.57 6.33 -15.50
CA ASP A 258 6.97 5.97 -15.26
C ASP A 258 7.00 4.88 -14.20
N VAL A 259 7.79 3.82 -14.40
CA VAL A 259 7.89 2.69 -13.46
C VAL A 259 9.30 2.62 -12.89
N VAL A 260 9.40 2.58 -11.55
CA VAL A 260 10.66 2.40 -10.83
C VAL A 260 10.53 1.21 -9.89
N LEU A 261 11.46 0.26 -9.96
CA LEU A 261 11.56 -0.83 -9.01
C LEU A 261 12.35 -0.38 -7.77
N ARG A 262 11.81 -0.64 -6.57
CA ARG A 262 12.50 -0.38 -5.31
C ARG A 262 12.13 -1.43 -4.26
N GLY A 263 13.10 -2.26 -3.90
CA GLY A 263 12.84 -3.41 -3.04
C GLY A 263 11.87 -4.35 -3.72
N GLU A 264 10.78 -4.68 -3.04
CA GLU A 264 9.70 -5.55 -3.56
C GLU A 264 8.62 -4.75 -4.30
N ASN A 265 8.69 -3.42 -4.23
CA ASN A 265 7.66 -2.53 -4.77
C ASN A 265 7.97 -2.03 -6.18
N LEU A 266 6.94 -1.98 -7.02
CA LEU A 266 6.88 -1.13 -8.20
C LEU A 266 6.28 0.22 -7.81
N LEU A 267 7.02 1.30 -8.07
CA LEU A 267 6.56 2.67 -7.90
C LEU A 267 6.23 3.25 -9.27
N LEU A 268 4.94 3.54 -9.46
CA LEU A 268 4.38 4.05 -10.70
C LEU A 268 3.99 5.50 -10.51
N PHE A 269 4.52 6.37 -11.37
CA PHE A 269 4.25 7.81 -11.33
C PHE A 269 3.53 8.23 -12.61
N GLN A 270 2.33 8.80 -12.48
CA GLN A 270 1.54 9.17 -13.64
C GLN A 270 2.27 10.25 -14.47
N VAL A 271 2.36 10.03 -15.78
CA VAL A 271 3.01 10.94 -16.72
C VAL A 271 1.94 11.77 -17.42
N PRO A 272 1.94 13.11 -17.25
CA PRO A 272 1.00 13.98 -17.94
C PRO A 272 1.16 13.90 -19.46
N GLY A 273 0.05 13.92 -20.21
CA GLY A 273 0.08 14.33 -21.62
C GLY A 273 0.49 13.30 -22.68
N ARG A 274 0.39 11.99 -22.43
CA ARG A 274 0.19 11.03 -23.54
C ARG A 274 -1.20 10.42 -23.42
N ASP A 275 -2.14 11.00 -24.15
CA ASP A 275 -3.36 10.30 -24.48
C ASP A 275 -2.96 9.05 -25.29
N THR A 276 -3.13 7.85 -24.72
CA THR A 276 -2.89 6.58 -25.43
C THR A 276 -3.87 6.38 -26.59
N THR A 277 -4.88 7.24 -26.71
CA THR A 277 -5.79 7.34 -27.85
C THR A 277 -5.04 7.60 -29.17
N THR A 278 -3.88 8.27 -29.13
CA THR A 278 -3.09 8.54 -30.35
C THR A 278 -2.32 7.31 -30.85
N ALA A 279 -2.08 6.30 -30.01
CA ALA A 279 -1.44 5.04 -30.44
C ALA A 279 -2.38 4.12 -31.23
N ARG A 280 -3.70 4.40 -31.24
CA ARG A 280 -4.67 3.67 -32.07
C ARG A 280 -4.59 4.06 -33.55
N HIS A 281 -4.21 5.30 -33.87
CA HIS A 281 -4.08 5.77 -35.27
C HIS A 281 -2.86 5.17 -35.99
N LEU A 282 -1.76 4.86 -35.29
CA LEU A 282 -0.56 4.28 -35.92
C LEU A 282 -0.69 2.77 -36.23
N ARG A 283 -1.73 2.08 -35.75
CA ARG A 283 -2.01 0.69 -36.14
C ARG A 283 -2.90 0.57 -37.37
N GLU A 284 -3.66 1.61 -37.72
CA GLU A 284 -4.52 1.60 -38.91
C GLU A 284 -3.71 1.94 -40.18
N GLU A 285 -2.69 2.79 -40.10
CA GLU A 285 -1.83 3.12 -41.26
C GLU A 285 -0.94 1.95 -41.73
N VAL A 286 -0.52 1.06 -40.83
CA VAL A 286 0.33 -0.10 -41.18
C VAL A 286 -0.48 -1.28 -41.76
N LEU A 287 -1.80 -1.31 -41.54
CA LEU A 287 -2.69 -2.33 -42.11
C LEU A 287 -3.28 -1.92 -43.47
N VAL A 288 -3.41 -0.62 -43.75
CA VAL A 288 -3.88 -0.11 -45.05
C VAL A 288 -2.74 -0.07 -46.10
N SER A 289 -1.47 -0.07 -45.70
CA SER A 289 -0.33 -0.12 -46.63
C SER A 289 0.07 -1.54 -47.07
N LYS A 290 -0.69 -2.58 -46.70
CA LYS A 290 -0.45 -3.99 -47.05
C LYS A 290 -1.63 -4.66 -47.76
N SER A 291 -2.62 -3.89 -48.21
CA SER A 291 -3.68 -4.33 -49.12
C SER A 291 -3.40 -3.88 -50.55
#